data_AF-A0A258LC20-F1
#
_entry.id   AF-A0A258LC20-F1
#
_cell.length_a   1.000
_cell.length_b   1.000
_cell.length_c   1.000
_cell.angle_alpha   90.00
_cell.angle_beta   90.00
_cell.angle_gamma   90.00
#
_symmetry.space_group_name_H-M   'P 1'
#
loop_
_entity.id
_entity.type
_entity.pdbx_description
1 polymer ?
#
loop_
_entity_poly.entity_id
_entity_poly.type
_entity_poly.pdbx_seq_one_letter_code
_entity_poly.pdbx_strand_id
1 'polypeptide(L)'
;RPSAEAGLGVGAAQVRADPAARLEQAVDRYARAWSDIGLMRAENLPVLDSQQQALREAGHALDEIRPGALRDLRAALAYEPATQRAMTELQGRERAAQLVAGIKHEERVNREPELYAARLVKMCHRLEAKHERLSGWEQAEARGKVAAELKSIAGALKRDPQLESVMRAQAKTLGITPDSWLGRVLQAPTMERAIGQSIGRDHERGRGLDMSM
;
A
#
# COMPACT_ATOMS: atom_id res chain seq x y z
N ARG A 1 -35.04 53.61 -31.47
CA ARG A 1 -35.10 52.14 -31.28
C ARG A 1 -33.66 51.65 -31.16
N PRO A 2 -33.16 51.30 -29.96
CA PRO A 2 -31.82 50.76 -29.81
C PRO A 2 -31.82 49.24 -30.03
N SER A 3 -30.68 48.75 -30.52
CA SER A 3 -30.34 47.35 -30.71
C SER A 3 -30.26 46.61 -29.38
N ALA A 4 -30.87 45.42 -29.29
CA ALA A 4 -30.74 44.53 -28.16
C ALA A 4 -29.55 43.59 -28.37
N GLU A 5 -28.63 43.64 -27.42
CA GLU A 5 -27.52 42.71 -27.25
C GLU A 5 -27.97 41.33 -26.76
N ALA A 6 -27.09 40.36 -27.00
CA ALA A 6 -26.70 39.27 -26.10
C ALA A 6 -27.76 38.28 -25.56
N GLY A 7 -27.57 37.02 -25.95
CA GLY A 7 -27.92 35.83 -25.17
C GLY A 7 -27.04 34.68 -25.66
N LEU A 8 -25.79 34.57 -25.21
CA LEU A 8 -25.39 33.75 -24.05
C LEU A 8 -26.16 32.42 -23.94
N GLY A 9 -25.92 31.53 -24.90
CA GLY A 9 -26.17 30.10 -24.76
C GLY A 9 -24.93 29.35 -24.29
N VAL A 10 -24.31 29.76 -23.16
CA VAL A 10 -23.25 28.98 -22.48
C VAL A 10 -23.84 27.77 -21.72
N GLY A 11 -25.14 27.51 -21.89
CA GLY A 11 -25.96 26.56 -21.15
C GLY A 11 -25.74 25.07 -21.40
N ALA A 12 -24.61 24.65 -21.98
CA ALA A 12 -24.33 23.23 -22.19
C ALA A 12 -22.89 22.78 -21.90
N ALA A 13 -21.98 23.68 -21.51
CA ALA A 13 -20.58 23.32 -21.27
C ALA A 13 -20.35 22.50 -19.99
N GLN A 14 -21.36 22.40 -19.12
CA GLN A 14 -21.42 21.39 -18.06
C GLN A 14 -21.93 20.05 -18.63
N VAL A 15 -21.40 19.62 -19.79
CA VAL A 15 -21.53 18.22 -20.22
C VAL A 15 -20.90 17.41 -19.11
N ARG A 16 -21.75 16.70 -18.35
CA ARG A 16 -21.43 15.80 -17.26
C ARG A 16 -20.07 15.14 -17.53
N ALA A 17 -19.01 15.65 -16.92
CA ALA A 17 -17.66 15.21 -17.26
C ALA A 17 -17.61 13.68 -17.15
N ASP A 18 -17.03 13.03 -18.17
CA ASP A 18 -16.85 11.59 -18.23
C ASP A 18 -16.36 11.10 -16.84
N PRO A 19 -16.95 10.03 -16.26
CA PRO A 19 -16.48 9.49 -14.98
C PRO A 19 -14.95 9.34 -14.90
N ALA A 20 -14.29 8.99 -16.00
CA ALA A 20 -12.84 8.91 -16.08
C ALA A 20 -12.16 10.28 -15.94
N ALA A 21 -12.67 11.31 -16.63
CA ALA A 21 -12.15 12.67 -16.53
C ALA A 21 -12.36 13.27 -15.13
N ARG A 22 -13.49 12.97 -14.48
CA ARG A 22 -13.73 13.36 -13.08
C ARG A 22 -12.74 12.70 -12.13
N LEU A 23 -12.46 11.41 -12.33
CA LEU A 23 -11.48 10.68 -11.54
C LEU A 23 -10.07 11.26 -11.73
N GLU A 24 -9.63 11.52 -12.97
CA GLU A 24 -8.34 12.17 -13.25
C GLU A 24 -8.22 13.52 -12.54
N GLN A 25 -9.27 14.35 -12.58
CA GLN A 25 -9.27 15.65 -11.92
C GLN A 25 -9.18 15.53 -10.39
N ALA A 26 -9.92 14.60 -9.78
CA ALA A 26 -9.86 14.37 -8.34
C ALA A 26 -8.51 13.80 -7.90
N VAL A 27 -7.92 12.92 -8.72
CA VAL A 27 -6.57 12.36 -8.47
C VAL A 27 -5.51 13.45 -8.56
N ASP A 28 -5.58 14.36 -9.55
CA ASP A 28 -4.65 15.48 -9.62
C ASP A 28 -4.80 16.42 -8.42
N ARG A 29 -6.03 16.71 -7.98
CA ARG A 29 -6.27 17.53 -6.78
C ARG A 29 -5.65 16.90 -5.54
N TYR A 30 -5.85 15.59 -5.33
CA TYR A 30 -5.22 14.87 -4.24
C TYR A 30 -3.69 14.91 -4.33
N ALA A 31 -3.15 14.67 -5.52
CA ALA A 31 -1.70 14.67 -5.74
C ALA A 31 -1.08 16.04 -5.44
N ARG A 32 -1.73 17.15 -5.79
CA ARG A 32 -1.28 18.50 -5.41
C ARG A 32 -1.27 18.71 -3.91
N ALA A 33 -2.38 18.43 -3.22
CA ALA A 33 -2.45 18.56 -1.77
C ALA A 33 -1.41 17.67 -1.06
N TRP A 34 -1.14 16.49 -1.62
CA TRP A 34 -0.08 15.60 -1.14
C TRP A 34 1.31 16.20 -1.35
N SER A 35 1.60 16.73 -2.54
CA SER A 35 2.86 17.39 -2.86
C SER A 35 3.10 18.63 -1.99
N ASP A 36 2.07 19.43 -1.72
CA ASP A 36 2.16 20.63 -0.88
C ASP A 36 2.59 20.28 0.55
N ILE A 37 1.98 19.23 1.13
CA ILE A 37 2.38 18.69 2.44
C ILE A 37 3.80 18.11 2.37
N GLY A 38 4.13 17.43 1.27
CA GLY A 38 5.47 16.89 1.03
C GLY A 38 6.54 17.97 1.03
N LEU A 39 6.27 19.11 0.40
CA LEU A 39 7.18 20.26 0.37
C LEU A 39 7.42 20.83 1.77
N MET A 40 6.35 21.03 2.56
CA MET A 40 6.49 21.49 3.95
C MET A 40 7.41 20.59 4.76
N ARG A 41 7.24 19.26 4.63
CA ARG A 41 8.08 18.29 5.33
C ARG A 41 9.53 18.33 4.84
N ALA A 42 9.75 18.46 3.54
CA ALA A 42 11.09 18.55 2.96
C ALA A 42 11.84 19.81 3.44
N GLU A 43 11.12 20.91 3.66
CA GLU A 43 11.67 22.17 4.16
C GLU A 43 11.70 22.26 5.70
N ASN A 44 11.36 21.18 6.42
CA ASN A 44 11.22 21.16 7.88
C ASN A 44 10.24 22.22 8.42
N LEU A 45 9.23 22.57 7.62
CA LEU A 45 8.16 23.48 8.00
C LEU A 45 6.97 22.72 8.61
N PRO A 46 6.23 23.35 9.54
CA PRO A 46 5.02 22.76 10.09
C PRO A 46 3.96 22.65 8.99
N VAL A 47 3.33 21.47 8.90
CA VAL A 47 2.19 21.25 8.00
C VAL A 47 0.97 21.94 8.59
N LEU A 48 0.38 22.87 7.84
CA LEU A 48 -0.77 23.65 8.29
C LEU A 48 -2.04 22.78 8.38
N ASP A 49 -2.92 23.08 9.33
CA ASP A 49 -4.21 22.37 9.46
C ASP A 49 -5.06 22.46 8.19
N SER A 50 -5.00 23.61 7.49
CA SER A 50 -5.66 23.80 6.21
C SER A 50 -5.14 22.86 5.12
N GLN A 51 -3.83 22.58 5.09
CA GLN A 51 -3.24 21.63 4.14
C GLN A 51 -3.66 20.21 4.46
N GLN A 52 -3.65 19.82 5.74
CA GLN A 52 -4.14 18.51 6.18
C GLN A 52 -5.62 18.33 5.81
N GLN A 53 -6.43 19.38 6.02
CA GLN A 53 -7.84 19.37 5.65
C GLN A 53 -8.04 19.24 4.14
N ALA A 54 -7.29 20.01 3.34
CA ALA A 54 -7.34 19.92 1.88
C ALA A 54 -7.00 18.52 1.36
N LEU A 55 -5.98 17.86 1.94
CA LEU A 55 -5.63 16.48 1.59
C LEU A 55 -6.75 15.50 1.96
N ARG A 56 -7.37 15.67 3.14
CA ARG A 56 -8.51 14.84 3.56
C ARG A 56 -9.70 15.01 2.62
N GLU A 57 -10.08 16.24 2.31
CA GLU A 57 -11.19 16.55 1.41
C GLU A 57 -10.95 16.03 0.00
N ALA A 58 -9.73 16.18 -0.53
CA ALA A 58 -9.37 15.60 -1.83
C ALA A 58 -9.46 14.06 -1.82
N GLY A 59 -9.09 13.43 -0.69
CA GLY A 59 -9.25 12.00 -0.48
C GLY A 59 -10.72 11.55 -0.44
N HIS A 60 -11.58 12.31 0.24
CA HIS A 60 -13.01 12.02 0.27
C HIS A 60 -13.65 12.19 -1.11
N ALA A 61 -13.32 13.25 -1.84
CA ALA A 61 -13.81 13.48 -3.20
C ALA A 61 -13.41 12.35 -4.18
N LEU A 62 -12.23 11.75 -3.99
CA LEU A 62 -11.82 10.55 -4.73
C LEU A 62 -12.76 9.37 -4.47
N ASP A 63 -13.03 9.10 -3.19
CA ASP A 63 -13.89 7.99 -2.79
C ASP A 63 -15.37 8.21 -3.16
N GLU A 64 -15.84 9.45 -3.23
CA GLU A 64 -17.19 9.79 -3.72
C GLU A 64 -17.37 9.48 -5.21
N ILE A 65 -16.34 9.75 -6.03
CA ILE A 65 -16.37 9.42 -7.46
C ILE A 65 -16.28 7.91 -7.64
N ARG A 66 -15.44 7.26 -6.83
CA ARG A 66 -15.24 5.81 -6.88
C ARG A 66 -14.93 5.27 -5.48
N PRO A 67 -15.83 4.47 -4.89
CA PRO A 67 -15.60 3.89 -3.58
C PRO A 67 -14.29 3.09 -3.50
N GLY A 68 -13.44 3.43 -2.53
CA GLY A 68 -12.17 2.76 -2.28
C GLY A 68 -10.99 3.28 -3.12
N ALA A 69 -11.19 4.29 -3.96
CA ALA A 69 -10.13 4.86 -4.79
C ALA A 69 -8.97 5.44 -3.95
N LEU A 70 -9.24 6.04 -2.79
CA LEU A 70 -8.18 6.53 -1.91
C LEU A 70 -7.35 5.40 -1.31
N ARG A 71 -8.01 4.31 -0.88
CA ARG A 71 -7.34 3.11 -0.37
C ARG A 71 -6.44 2.52 -1.45
N ASP A 72 -6.98 2.34 -2.65
CA ASP A 72 -6.26 1.80 -3.78
C ASP A 72 -5.10 2.73 -4.18
N LEU A 73 -5.29 4.06 -4.22
CA LEU A 73 -4.19 5.01 -4.49
C LEU A 73 -3.06 4.90 -3.46
N ARG A 74 -3.39 4.81 -2.16
CA ARG A 74 -2.39 4.64 -1.10
C ARG A 74 -1.64 3.32 -1.22
N ALA A 75 -2.33 2.24 -1.59
CA ALA A 75 -1.69 0.95 -1.84
C ALA A 75 -0.76 1.02 -3.06
N ALA A 76 -1.18 1.66 -4.16
CA ALA A 76 -0.36 1.88 -5.34
C ALA A 76 0.92 2.66 -4.97
N LEU A 77 0.79 3.71 -4.17
CA LEU A 77 1.93 4.49 -3.67
C LEU A 77 2.82 3.71 -2.70
N ALA A 78 2.35 2.64 -2.07
CA ALA A 78 3.16 1.82 -1.16
C ALA A 78 3.90 0.69 -1.88
N TYR A 79 3.27 0.10 -2.89
CA TYR A 79 3.72 -1.15 -3.51
C TYR A 79 4.19 -1.02 -4.96
N GLU A 80 3.75 0.01 -5.69
CA GLU A 80 4.07 0.18 -7.11
C GLU A 80 5.07 1.33 -7.32
N PRO A 81 6.35 1.04 -7.63
CA PRO A 81 7.37 2.07 -7.84
C PRO A 81 7.03 3.06 -8.96
N ALA A 82 6.32 2.60 -10.00
CA ALA A 82 5.88 3.47 -11.09
C ALA A 82 4.89 4.54 -10.59
N THR A 83 3.96 4.17 -9.71
CA THR A 83 3.02 5.12 -9.10
C THR A 83 3.73 6.11 -8.19
N GLN A 84 4.72 5.64 -7.41
CA GLN A 84 5.55 6.51 -6.58
C GLN A 84 6.29 7.56 -7.42
N ARG A 85 6.99 7.13 -8.48
CA ARG A 85 7.68 8.03 -9.41
C ARG A 85 6.72 9.00 -10.06
N ALA A 86 5.57 8.53 -10.53
CA ALA A 86 4.54 9.40 -11.10
C ALA A 86 4.07 10.48 -10.11
N MET A 87 3.91 10.14 -8.83
CA MET A 87 3.51 11.09 -7.79
C MET A 87 4.54 12.22 -7.59
N THR A 88 5.83 11.88 -7.64
CA THR A 88 6.91 12.82 -7.31
C THR A 88 7.53 13.53 -8.51
N GLU A 89 7.56 12.89 -9.68
CA GLU A 89 8.30 13.35 -10.87
C GLU A 89 7.39 13.95 -11.95
N LEU A 90 6.12 13.56 -12.00
CA LEU A 90 5.18 14.03 -13.03
C LEU A 90 4.25 15.14 -12.49
N GLN A 91 3.60 15.86 -13.40
CA GLN A 91 2.65 16.91 -13.06
C GLN A 91 1.40 16.88 -13.96
N GLY A 92 0.34 17.55 -13.48
CA GLY A 92 -0.89 17.75 -14.23
C GLY A 92 -1.50 16.44 -14.75
N ARG A 93 -1.93 16.45 -16.02
CA ARG A 93 -2.69 15.35 -16.62
C ARG A 93 -1.89 14.04 -16.70
N GLU A 94 -0.59 14.11 -16.95
CA GLU A 94 0.25 12.91 -17.06
C GLU A 94 0.37 12.19 -15.72
N ARG A 95 0.62 12.93 -14.63
CA ARG A 95 0.57 12.40 -13.27
C ARG A 95 -0.80 11.79 -12.98
N ALA A 96 -1.88 12.52 -13.27
CA ALA A 96 -3.24 12.05 -13.03
C ALA A 96 -3.51 10.71 -13.72
N ALA A 97 -3.15 10.58 -14.99
CA ALA A 97 -3.34 9.35 -15.76
C ALA A 97 -2.57 8.16 -15.17
N GLN A 98 -1.31 8.36 -14.77
CA GLN A 98 -0.49 7.30 -14.16
C GLN A 98 -1.01 6.89 -12.78
N LEU A 99 -1.42 7.85 -11.96
CA LEU A 99 -2.01 7.56 -10.65
C LEU A 99 -3.36 6.83 -10.79
N VAL A 100 -4.19 7.18 -11.78
CA VAL A 100 -5.42 6.44 -12.10
C VAL A 100 -5.11 5.02 -12.57
N ALA A 101 -4.05 4.82 -13.36
CA ALA A 101 -3.61 3.48 -13.75
C ALA A 101 -3.17 2.67 -12.52
N GLY A 102 -2.45 3.28 -11.57
CA GLY A 102 -2.12 2.69 -10.28
C GLY A 102 -3.35 2.26 -9.48
N ILE A 103 -4.36 3.13 -9.34
CA ILE A 103 -5.64 2.80 -8.66
C ILE A 103 -6.32 1.59 -9.31
N LYS A 104 -6.38 1.54 -10.65
CA LYS A 104 -6.99 0.42 -11.38
C LYS A 104 -6.19 -0.87 -11.21
N HIS A 105 -4.86 -0.79 -11.17
CA HIS A 105 -4.02 -1.95 -10.90
C HIS A 105 -4.28 -2.51 -9.50
N GLU A 106 -4.37 -1.64 -8.49
CA GLU A 106 -4.64 -2.02 -7.11
C GLU A 106 -6.01 -2.66 -6.89
N GLU A 107 -7.03 -2.16 -7.57
CA GLU A 107 -8.34 -2.80 -7.58
C GLU A 107 -8.27 -4.23 -8.12
N ARG A 108 -7.51 -4.44 -9.20
CA ARG A 108 -7.29 -5.78 -9.75
C ARG A 108 -6.55 -6.66 -8.77
N VAL A 109 -5.49 -6.16 -8.13
CA VAL A 109 -4.76 -6.91 -7.09
C VAL A 109 -5.69 -7.30 -5.94
N ASN A 110 -6.61 -6.43 -5.54
CA ASN A 110 -7.58 -6.73 -4.48
C ASN A 110 -8.67 -7.74 -4.89
N ARG A 111 -8.96 -7.88 -6.19
CA ARG A 111 -9.96 -8.81 -6.71
C ARG A 111 -9.39 -10.15 -7.15
N GLU A 112 -8.16 -10.16 -7.66
CA GLU A 112 -7.48 -11.31 -8.23
C GLU A 112 -6.54 -11.94 -7.17
N PRO A 113 -6.88 -13.11 -6.59
CA PRO A 113 -6.09 -13.72 -5.51
C PRO A 113 -4.64 -14.03 -5.90
N GLU A 114 -4.39 -14.30 -7.17
CA GLU A 114 -3.06 -14.57 -7.72
C GLU A 114 -2.15 -13.35 -7.66
N LEU A 115 -2.68 -12.17 -8.02
CA LEU A 115 -1.95 -10.91 -7.92
C LEU A 115 -1.70 -10.54 -6.45
N TYR A 116 -2.70 -10.76 -5.60
CA TYR A 116 -2.56 -10.53 -4.16
C TYR A 116 -1.50 -11.44 -3.54
N ALA A 117 -1.51 -12.74 -3.89
CA ALA A 117 -0.51 -13.71 -3.47
C ALA A 117 0.91 -13.27 -3.84
N ALA A 118 1.12 -12.89 -5.11
CA ALA A 118 2.43 -12.41 -5.58
C ALA A 118 2.91 -11.17 -4.83
N ARG A 119 2.00 -10.24 -4.50
CA ARG A 119 2.33 -9.09 -3.66
C ARG A 119 2.66 -9.49 -2.22
N LEU A 120 1.88 -10.38 -1.62
CA LEU A 120 2.07 -10.81 -0.24
C LEU A 120 3.45 -11.44 -0.06
N VAL A 121 3.87 -12.27 -1.01
CA VAL A 121 5.22 -12.87 -1.04
C VAL A 121 6.30 -11.80 -1.05
N LYS A 122 6.21 -10.81 -1.96
CA LYS A 122 7.18 -9.70 -2.01
C LYS A 122 7.25 -8.92 -0.69
N MET A 123 6.09 -8.70 -0.04
CA MET A 123 6.02 -8.02 1.25
C MET A 123 6.67 -8.85 2.36
N CYS A 124 6.37 -10.14 2.43
CA CYS A 124 6.99 -11.06 3.39
C CYS A 124 8.51 -11.10 3.23
N HIS A 125 9.03 -11.26 2.00
CA HIS A 125 10.47 -11.22 1.74
C HIS A 125 11.12 -9.91 2.20
N ARG A 126 10.44 -8.76 1.99
CA ARG A 126 10.94 -7.46 2.48
C ARG A 126 10.98 -7.39 4.00
N LEU A 127 9.95 -7.92 4.68
CA LEU A 127 9.89 -7.97 6.14
C LEU A 127 10.93 -8.92 6.72
N GLU A 128 11.14 -10.09 6.12
CA GLU A 128 12.21 -11.02 6.50
C GLU A 128 13.58 -10.35 6.37
N ALA A 129 13.88 -9.75 5.21
CA ALA A 129 15.15 -9.04 5.01
C ALA A 129 15.32 -7.87 6.00
N LYS A 130 14.24 -7.17 6.36
CA LYS A 130 14.27 -6.11 7.39
C LYS A 130 14.56 -6.71 8.77
N HIS A 131 13.91 -7.82 9.11
CA HIS A 131 14.11 -8.52 10.37
C HIS A 131 15.55 -9.00 10.54
N GLU A 132 16.15 -9.58 9.50
CA GLU A 132 17.54 -10.05 9.49
C GLU A 132 18.56 -8.91 9.67
N ARG A 133 18.28 -7.72 9.13
CA ARG A 133 19.12 -6.53 9.30
C ARG A 133 19.03 -5.93 10.71
N LEU A 134 17.95 -6.19 11.44
CA LEU A 134 17.75 -5.69 12.81
C LEU A 134 18.45 -6.61 13.81
N SER A 135 19.75 -6.40 14.01
CA SER A 135 20.57 -7.13 14.98
C SER A 135 20.82 -6.31 16.27
N GLY A 136 21.11 -7.00 17.37
CA GLY A 136 21.47 -6.38 18.65
C GLY A 136 20.29 -6.10 19.58
N TRP A 137 20.59 -5.80 20.85
CA TRP A 137 19.60 -5.60 21.91
C TRP A 137 18.84 -4.27 21.75
N GLU A 138 19.51 -3.21 21.28
CA GLU A 138 18.91 -1.90 21.04
C GLU A 138 17.78 -1.95 19.99
N GLN A 139 17.89 -2.87 19.02
CA GLN A 139 16.92 -3.05 17.95
C GLN A 139 15.82 -4.07 18.29
N ALA A 140 15.76 -4.57 19.52
CA ALA A 140 14.80 -5.60 19.92
C ALA A 140 13.35 -5.14 19.73
N GLU A 141 13.04 -3.87 20.02
CA GLU A 141 11.69 -3.32 19.81
C GLU A 141 11.33 -3.26 18.32
N ALA A 142 12.25 -2.76 17.48
CA ALA A 142 12.07 -2.68 16.04
C ALA A 142 11.88 -4.09 15.43
N ARG A 143 12.64 -5.08 15.90
CA ARG A 143 12.49 -6.48 15.51
C ARG A 143 11.13 -7.04 15.92
N GLY A 144 10.70 -6.74 17.14
CA GLY A 144 9.37 -7.11 17.66
C GLY A 144 8.23 -6.58 16.79
N LYS A 145 8.34 -5.34 16.29
CA LYS A 145 7.36 -4.75 15.36
C LYS A 145 7.29 -5.52 14.03
N VAL A 146 8.45 -5.85 13.44
CA VAL A 146 8.49 -6.63 12.20
C VAL A 146 7.92 -8.04 12.40
N ALA A 147 8.26 -8.70 13.52
CA ALA A 147 7.70 -10.00 13.86
C ALA A 147 6.19 -9.95 14.08
N ALA A 148 5.66 -8.88 14.69
CA ALA A 148 4.23 -8.68 14.85
C ALA A 148 3.50 -8.48 13.51
N GLU A 149 4.10 -7.74 12.57
CA GLU A 149 3.57 -7.60 11.21
C GLU A 149 3.51 -8.95 10.48
N LEU A 150 4.59 -9.72 10.52
CA LEU A 150 4.63 -11.08 9.96
C LEU A 150 3.56 -11.98 10.60
N LYS A 151 3.41 -11.95 11.93
CA LYS A 151 2.36 -12.68 12.63
C LYS A 151 0.95 -12.28 12.18
N SER A 152 0.71 -10.98 11.96
CA SER A 152 -0.57 -10.50 11.43
C SER A 152 -0.84 -11.05 10.03
N ILE A 153 0.17 -11.09 9.17
CA ILE A 153 0.07 -11.67 7.82
C ILE A 153 -0.25 -13.16 7.87
N ALA A 154 0.48 -13.94 8.69
CA ALA A 154 0.18 -15.35 8.89
C ALA A 154 -1.27 -15.54 9.37
N GLY A 155 -1.72 -14.63 10.24
CA GLY A 155 -3.09 -14.56 10.72
C GLY A 155 -4.12 -14.35 9.60
N ALA A 156 -3.93 -13.32 8.80
CA ALA A 156 -4.81 -13.01 7.68
C ALA A 156 -4.84 -14.16 6.66
N LEU A 157 -3.68 -14.73 6.33
CA LEU A 157 -3.55 -15.84 5.39
C LEU A 157 -4.33 -17.08 5.83
N LYS A 158 -4.25 -17.47 7.11
CA LYS A 158 -4.99 -18.63 7.64
C LYS A 158 -6.50 -18.40 7.75
N ARG A 159 -6.95 -17.15 7.70
CA ARG A 159 -8.38 -16.81 7.64
C ARG A 159 -8.93 -16.78 6.20
N ASP A 160 -8.05 -16.86 5.20
CA ASP A 160 -8.42 -16.87 3.78
C ASP A 160 -7.98 -18.18 3.11
N PRO A 161 -8.82 -19.23 3.13
CA PRO A 161 -8.51 -20.52 2.53
C PRO A 161 -8.25 -20.45 1.02
N GLN A 162 -8.87 -19.49 0.32
CA GLN A 162 -8.71 -19.34 -1.13
C GLN A 162 -7.31 -18.82 -1.44
N LEU A 163 -6.88 -17.76 -0.76
CA LEU A 163 -5.54 -17.22 -0.88
C LEU A 163 -4.47 -18.25 -0.48
N GLU A 164 -4.68 -18.95 0.64
CA GLU A 164 -3.75 -20.01 1.08
C GLU A 164 -3.60 -21.11 0.02
N SER A 165 -4.70 -21.52 -0.62
CA SER A 165 -4.69 -22.54 -1.67
C SER A 165 -3.94 -22.08 -2.92
N VAL A 166 -4.19 -20.84 -3.38
CA VAL A 166 -3.48 -20.24 -4.53
C VAL A 166 -1.98 -20.15 -4.24
N MET A 167 -1.61 -19.67 -3.05
CA MET A 167 -0.20 -19.58 -2.64
C MET A 167 0.48 -20.95 -2.55
N ARG A 168 -0.22 -21.98 -2.06
CA ARG A 168 0.32 -23.34 -2.01
C ARG A 168 0.49 -23.93 -3.41
N ALA A 169 -0.49 -23.75 -4.29
CA ALA A 169 -0.43 -24.23 -5.67
C ALA A 169 0.69 -23.56 -6.48
N GLN A 170 0.90 -22.25 -6.26
CA GLN A 170 1.89 -21.45 -6.97
C GLN A 170 3.20 -21.25 -6.19
N ALA A 171 3.42 -21.96 -5.08
CA ALA A 171 4.54 -21.72 -4.18
C ALA A 171 5.90 -21.68 -4.91
N LYS A 172 6.14 -22.63 -5.82
CA LYS A 172 7.37 -22.67 -6.63
C LYS A 172 7.50 -21.47 -7.55
N THR A 173 6.44 -21.11 -8.27
CA THR A 173 6.43 -19.99 -9.22
C THR A 173 6.59 -18.64 -8.52
N LEU A 174 6.03 -18.52 -7.31
CA LEU A 174 6.15 -17.35 -6.46
C LEU A 174 7.51 -17.26 -5.73
N GLY A 175 8.36 -18.28 -5.86
CA GLY A 175 9.67 -18.33 -5.18
C GLY A 175 9.58 -18.60 -3.68
N ILE A 176 8.48 -19.19 -3.21
CA ILE A 176 8.31 -19.59 -1.80
C ILE A 176 9.08 -20.89 -1.57
N THR A 177 10.19 -20.81 -0.84
CA THR A 177 11.00 -21.98 -0.49
C THR A 177 10.47 -22.63 0.80
N PRO A 178 10.63 -23.95 0.99
CA PRO A 178 10.17 -24.64 2.20
C PRO A 178 10.77 -24.12 3.51
N ASP A 179 11.99 -23.58 3.46
CA ASP A 179 12.76 -23.02 4.57
C ASP A 179 12.45 -21.54 4.85
N SER A 180 11.90 -20.81 3.88
CA SER A 180 11.41 -19.43 4.08
C SER A 180 10.36 -19.37 5.18
N TRP A 181 10.19 -18.21 5.80
CA TRP A 181 9.12 -17.98 6.77
C TRP A 181 7.75 -18.33 6.20
N LEU A 182 7.49 -17.89 4.96
CA LEU A 182 6.19 -18.08 4.31
C LEU A 182 5.95 -19.56 3.95
N GLY A 183 6.98 -20.29 3.55
CA GLY A 183 6.91 -21.74 3.33
C GLY A 183 6.50 -22.51 4.59
N ARG A 184 7.07 -22.15 5.74
CA ARG A 184 6.70 -22.73 7.04
C ARG A 184 5.26 -22.38 7.44
N VAL A 185 4.83 -21.14 7.21
CA VAL A 185 3.43 -20.72 7.46
C VAL A 185 2.44 -21.50 6.59
N LEU A 186 2.75 -21.73 5.31
CA LEU A 186 1.89 -22.51 4.41
C LEU A 186 1.83 -24.01 4.77
N GLN A 187 2.90 -24.55 5.36
CA GLN A 187 2.94 -25.94 5.84
C GLN A 187 2.27 -26.12 7.20
N ALA A 188 2.18 -25.05 8.01
CA ALA A 188 1.57 -25.12 9.32
C ALA A 188 0.07 -25.47 9.21
N PRO A 189 -0.40 -26.52 9.89
CA PRO A 189 -1.79 -26.99 9.74
C PRO A 189 -2.80 -26.10 10.46
N THR A 190 -2.37 -25.31 11.44
CA THR A 190 -3.25 -24.43 12.22
C THR A 190 -2.70 -23.01 12.30
N MET A 191 -3.61 -22.08 12.58
CA MET A 191 -3.31 -20.68 12.88
C MET A 191 -2.27 -20.53 13.99
N GLU A 192 -2.45 -21.24 15.11
CA GLU A 192 -1.55 -21.17 16.27
C GLU A 192 -0.15 -21.65 15.92
N ARG A 193 -0.04 -22.69 15.08
CA ARG A 193 1.25 -23.22 14.63
C ARG A 193 1.94 -22.29 13.63
N ALA A 194 1.20 -21.69 12.70
CA ALA A 194 1.75 -20.71 11.77
C ALA A 194 2.33 -19.50 12.53
N ILE A 195 1.57 -19.00 13.50
CA ILE A 195 1.97 -17.89 14.36
C ILE A 195 3.14 -18.29 15.29
N GLY A 196 3.13 -19.49 15.87
CA GLY A 196 4.20 -19.94 16.76
C GLY A 196 5.54 -20.18 16.04
N GLN A 197 5.51 -20.75 14.84
CA GLN A 197 6.72 -21.05 14.05
C GLN A 197 7.37 -19.80 13.44
N SER A 198 6.60 -18.71 13.32
CA SER A 198 7.05 -17.44 12.74
C SER A 198 8.05 -16.64 13.58
N ILE A 199 8.09 -16.87 14.90
CA ILE A 199 8.81 -16.04 15.89
C ILE A 199 10.03 -16.77 16.50
N GLY A 200 10.09 -18.10 16.39
CA GLY A 200 10.83 -18.98 17.30
C GLY A 200 12.34 -19.18 17.10
N ARG A 201 13.14 -18.21 16.64
CA ARG A 201 14.62 -18.39 16.58
C ARG A 201 15.50 -17.23 17.08
N ASP A 202 14.94 -16.23 17.75
CA ASP A 202 15.76 -15.18 18.37
C ASP A 202 15.92 -15.30 19.89
N HIS A 203 15.11 -16.15 20.55
CA HIS A 203 15.21 -16.31 22.01
C HIS A 203 16.39 -17.19 22.49
N GLU A 204 17.09 -17.90 21.59
CA GLU A 204 18.06 -18.93 21.99
C GLU A 204 19.54 -18.67 21.66
N ARG A 205 19.91 -17.52 21.07
CA ARG A 205 21.35 -17.19 20.85
C ARG A 205 22.00 -16.33 21.93
N GLY A 206 21.28 -16.01 23.01
CA GLY A 206 21.78 -15.17 24.11
C GLY A 206 22.04 -15.87 25.44
N ARG A 207 21.79 -17.18 25.57
CA ARG A 207 21.98 -17.94 26.82
C ARG A 207 22.84 -19.19 26.58
N GLY A 208 24.06 -18.97 26.14
CA GLY A 208 25.08 -20.00 25.96
C GLY A 208 26.48 -19.47 26.23
N LEU A 209 26.67 -18.76 27.36
CA LEU A 209 27.98 -18.61 27.98
C LEU A 209 27.85 -19.22 29.37
N ASP A 210 28.06 -20.53 29.37
CA ASP A 210 28.26 -21.36 30.54
C ASP A 210 29.45 -20.81 31.35
N MET A 211 29.18 -20.44 32.60
CA MET A 211 30.20 -20.23 33.61
C MET A 211 30.72 -21.60 34.04
N SER A 212 31.84 -22.02 33.46
CA SER A 212 32.67 -23.04 34.06
C SER A 212 33.75 -22.34 34.90
N MET A 213 33.70 -22.55 36.22
CA MET A 213 34.84 -22.37 37.14
C MET A 213 35.91 -23.42 36.87
#